data_AF-A0A7N2L467-F1
#
_entry.id   AF-A0A7N2L467-F1
#
_cell.length_a   1.000
_cell.length_b   1.000
_cell.length_c   1.000
_cell.angle_alpha   90.00
_cell.angle_beta   90.00
_cell.angle_gamma   90.00
#
_symmetry.space_group_name_H-M   'P 1'
#
loop_
_entity.id
_entity.type
_entity.pdbx_description
1 polymer ?
#
loop_
_entity_poly.entity_id
_entity_poly.type
_entity_poly.pdbx_seq_one_letter_code
_entity_poly.pdbx_strand_id
1 'polypeptide(L)'
;MSKAACKFQESTSFQKQMQSFSFIFFLSLVLLEFSTGADIIASMTGLNRFLTSWKNATDPSRGEFTYTFDNLGLPQLVFRKGSEKKFRTGLRNGQQFSGAVTIINPVFKPSIVYNKDELYYMYEATDNSIVTKVTLTESGLVQRLLLNEGSGEWGVMYSIPNDLCDDYAQCGANGICKISKRPICECLKGFVPKHQKEWEVLNWTGGCMRRLPLTCQKGEGFLKLEGVKSPDLVQFWLNTSTSLKECESECLKNCSCTAYANSDIRNRGTGCLMWFGDLIDIREFDEKGEQAIYIREAASELGM
;
A
#
# COMPACT_ATOMS: atom_id res chain seq x y z
N MET A 1 35.78 1.09 7.68
CA MET A 1 35.29 -0.13 8.36
C MET A 1 34.03 0.21 9.14
N SER A 2 32.86 -0.03 8.54
CA SER A 2 31.59 -0.32 9.21
C SER A 2 30.74 -1.00 8.13
N LYS A 3 30.55 -2.31 8.26
CA LYS A 3 29.73 -3.11 7.35
C LYS A 3 28.27 -2.85 7.70
N ALA A 4 27.64 -1.88 7.06
CA ALA A 4 26.20 -1.65 7.17
C ALA A 4 25.45 -2.67 6.29
N ALA A 5 25.26 -3.88 6.83
CA ALA A 5 24.41 -4.91 6.27
C ALA A 5 23.10 -5.00 7.07
N CYS A 6 21.97 -4.85 6.39
CA CYS A 6 20.65 -5.22 6.93
C CYS A 6 20.67 -6.70 7.36
N LYS A 7 19.94 -7.02 8.43
CA LYS A 7 19.71 -8.42 8.81
C LYS A 7 18.39 -8.88 8.18
N PHE A 8 18.48 -9.63 7.09
CA PHE A 8 17.34 -10.41 6.59
C PHE A 8 17.02 -11.48 7.63
N GLN A 9 15.75 -11.63 7.99
CA GLN A 9 15.32 -12.62 8.99
C GLN A 9 14.29 -13.57 8.39
N GLU A 10 14.63 -14.86 8.35
CA GLU A 10 13.74 -15.96 7.95
C GLU A 10 13.00 -16.51 9.17
N SER A 11 11.70 -16.80 9.06
CA SER A 11 10.95 -17.44 10.16
C SER A 11 11.18 -18.96 10.15
N THR A 12 11.69 -19.50 11.26
CA THR A 12 11.95 -20.93 11.45
C THR A 12 10.66 -21.74 11.61
N SER A 13 10.12 -22.22 10.50
CA SER A 13 9.28 -23.44 10.45
C SER A 13 9.93 -24.42 9.45
N PHE A 14 11.23 -24.63 9.62
CA PHE A 14 12.04 -25.48 8.77
C PHE A 14 12.52 -26.69 9.57
N GLN A 15 11.87 -27.84 9.39
CA GLN A 15 12.64 -29.08 9.30
C GLN A 15 11.95 -30.29 8.69
N LYS A 16 10.67 -30.28 8.32
CA LYS A 16 10.10 -31.42 7.57
C LYS A 16 9.16 -30.95 6.47
N GLN A 17 9.44 -31.45 5.27
CA GLN A 17 8.69 -31.34 4.01
C GLN A 17 8.91 -30.08 3.18
N MET A 18 9.96 -30.07 2.37
CA MET A 18 9.94 -29.37 1.09
C MET A 18 10.58 -30.24 0.01
N GLN A 19 9.76 -30.64 -0.96
CA GLN A 19 10.16 -31.35 -2.16
C GLN A 19 10.90 -30.40 -3.12
N SER A 20 12.11 -30.80 -3.49
CA SER A 20 12.97 -30.52 -4.65
C SER A 20 12.84 -29.23 -5.50
N PHE A 21 11.65 -28.69 -5.79
CA PHE A 21 11.50 -27.50 -6.65
C PHE A 21 11.74 -26.19 -5.93
N SER A 22 11.31 -26.09 -4.68
CA SER A 22 11.44 -24.84 -3.93
C SER A 22 12.91 -24.55 -3.59
N PHE A 23 13.71 -25.57 -3.26
CA PHE A 23 15.12 -25.41 -2.85
C PHE A 23 16.03 -24.82 -3.94
N ILE A 24 15.77 -25.11 -5.22
CA ILE A 24 16.52 -24.55 -6.35
C ILE A 24 16.20 -23.06 -6.53
N PHE A 25 14.92 -22.69 -6.37
CA PHE A 25 14.48 -21.30 -6.40
C PHE A 25 15.07 -20.49 -5.23
N PHE A 26 15.09 -21.08 -4.02
CA PHE A 26 15.77 -20.51 -2.85
C PHE A 26 17.24 -20.22 -3.10
N LEU A 27 17.97 -21.17 -3.71
CA LEU A 27 19.36 -20.97 -4.05
C LEU A 27 19.51 -19.85 -5.09
N SER A 28 18.61 -19.77 -6.07
CA SER A 28 18.66 -18.72 -7.10
C SER A 28 18.37 -17.31 -6.58
N LEU A 29 17.45 -17.13 -5.62
CA LEU A 29 17.19 -15.83 -4.99
C LEU A 29 18.39 -15.34 -4.18
N VAL A 30 18.95 -16.24 -3.36
CA VAL A 30 20.13 -15.93 -2.54
C VAL A 30 21.33 -15.66 -3.45
N LEU A 31 21.52 -16.44 -4.52
CA LEU A 31 22.59 -16.19 -5.49
C LEU A 31 22.39 -14.86 -6.23
N LEU A 32 21.16 -14.45 -6.56
CA LEU A 32 20.86 -13.13 -7.12
C LEU A 32 21.24 -12.01 -6.14
N GLU A 33 20.92 -12.14 -4.84
CA GLU A 33 21.33 -11.17 -3.81
C GLU A 33 22.86 -11.02 -3.75
N PHE A 34 23.58 -12.16 -3.76
CA PHE A 34 25.05 -12.16 -3.72
C PHE A 34 25.69 -11.68 -5.03
N SER A 35 25.05 -11.87 -6.18
CA SER A 35 25.58 -11.44 -7.48
C SER A 35 25.16 -10.03 -7.90
N THR A 36 24.03 -9.51 -7.43
CA THR A 36 23.45 -8.22 -7.89
C THR A 36 23.27 -7.18 -6.79
N GLY A 37 23.34 -7.57 -5.50
CA GLY A 37 23.07 -6.64 -4.39
C GLY A 37 21.60 -6.20 -4.29
N ALA A 38 20.67 -6.92 -4.94
CA ALA A 38 19.24 -6.62 -4.90
C ALA A 38 18.61 -6.97 -3.54
N ASP A 39 17.98 -6.02 -2.84
CA ASP A 39 17.18 -6.33 -1.66
C ASP A 39 15.83 -6.96 -2.08
N ILE A 40 15.55 -8.16 -1.58
CA ILE A 40 14.32 -8.90 -1.89
C ILE A 40 13.39 -8.90 -0.67
N ILE A 41 12.17 -8.40 -0.87
CA ILE A 41 11.07 -8.55 0.10
C ILE A 41 10.16 -9.64 -0.46
N ALA A 42 9.82 -10.67 0.33
CA ALA A 42 9.07 -11.83 -0.15
C ALA A 42 8.09 -12.37 0.90
N SER A 43 6.97 -12.91 0.44
CA SER A 43 5.96 -13.58 1.24
C SER A 43 5.45 -14.80 0.47
N MET A 44 5.86 -15.98 0.90
CA MET A 44 5.56 -17.26 0.26
C MET A 44 5.20 -18.29 1.32
N THR A 45 4.49 -19.35 0.93
CA THR A 45 4.18 -20.48 1.82
C THR A 45 5.48 -21.08 2.35
N GLY A 46 5.76 -20.89 3.64
CA GLY A 46 7.01 -21.36 4.28
C GLY A 46 8.18 -20.36 4.28
N LEU A 47 8.06 -19.18 3.65
CA LEU A 47 9.09 -18.12 3.68
C LEU A 47 8.47 -16.73 3.70
N ASN A 48 8.68 -16.00 4.79
CA ASN A 48 8.41 -14.56 4.86
C ASN A 48 9.74 -13.82 5.04
N ARG A 49 10.17 -13.07 4.01
CA ARG A 49 11.30 -12.15 4.03
C ARG A 49 10.81 -10.71 4.11
N PHE A 50 11.26 -9.99 5.12
CA PHE A 50 10.88 -8.61 5.37
C PHE A 50 12.08 -7.81 5.88
N LEU A 51 12.03 -6.49 5.71
CA LEU A 51 13.02 -5.60 6.31
C LEU A 51 12.63 -5.32 7.76
N THR A 52 13.63 -5.25 8.63
CA THR A 52 13.47 -4.78 10.00
C THR A 52 14.52 -3.72 10.30
N SER A 53 14.16 -2.70 11.07
CA SER A 53 15.14 -1.71 11.49
C SER A 53 16.13 -2.33 12.46
N TRP A 54 17.28 -1.68 12.59
CA TRP A 54 18.12 -1.86 13.77
C TRP A 54 17.42 -1.29 14.99
N LYS A 55 17.84 -1.73 16.17
CA LYS A 55 17.35 -1.19 17.44
C LYS A 55 17.82 0.25 17.64
N ASN A 56 19.05 0.55 17.24
CA ASN A 56 19.61 1.90 17.14
C ASN A 56 20.87 1.89 16.27
N ALA A 57 21.48 3.06 16.05
CA ALA A 57 22.69 3.24 15.23
C ALA A 57 23.89 2.35 15.62
N THR A 58 23.95 1.85 16.86
CA THR A 58 25.06 1.03 17.38
C THR A 58 24.69 -0.43 17.64
N ASP A 59 23.39 -0.76 17.67
CA ASP A 59 22.87 -2.08 18.01
C ASP A 59 22.10 -2.68 16.81
N PRO A 60 22.72 -3.61 16.06
CA PRO A 60 22.11 -4.25 14.90
C PRO A 60 21.09 -5.33 15.26
N SER A 61 20.73 -5.49 16.54
CA SER A 61 19.61 -6.32 16.93
C SER A 61 18.28 -5.76 16.38
N ARG A 62 17.25 -6.61 16.36
CA ARG A 62 15.96 -6.30 15.77
C ARG A 62 15.30 -5.11 16.48
N GLY A 63 14.99 -4.07 15.71
CA GLY A 63 14.25 -2.90 16.16
C GLY A 63 12.73 -3.07 16.08
N GLU A 64 12.01 -1.97 16.31
CA GLU A 64 10.54 -1.95 16.39
C GLU A 64 9.85 -1.85 15.03
N PHE A 65 10.59 -1.49 13.98
CA PHE A 65 10.02 -1.22 12.67
C PHE A 65 10.18 -2.41 11.73
N THR A 66 9.13 -2.66 10.93
CA THR A 66 9.13 -3.67 9.88
C THR A 66 8.55 -3.14 8.57
N TYR A 67 9.03 -3.67 7.45
CA TYR A 67 8.49 -3.41 6.12
C TYR A 67 8.31 -4.74 5.39
N THR A 68 7.06 -5.11 5.13
CA THR A 68 6.68 -6.46 4.67
C THR A 68 5.45 -6.41 3.77
N PHE A 69 5.18 -7.51 3.07
CA PHE A 69 3.92 -7.69 2.36
C PHE A 69 2.78 -7.99 3.33
N ASP A 70 1.63 -7.41 3.04
CA ASP A 70 0.34 -7.79 3.58
C ASP A 70 -0.52 -8.23 2.40
N ASN A 71 -1.04 -9.46 2.44
CA ASN A 71 -1.78 -10.04 1.33
C ASN A 71 -3.06 -10.71 1.82
N LEU A 72 -4.15 -9.94 1.80
CA LEU A 72 -5.50 -10.41 2.09
C LEU A 72 -6.29 -10.72 0.79
N GLY A 73 -5.59 -11.22 -0.23
CA GLY A 73 -6.09 -11.45 -1.59
C GLY A 73 -5.66 -10.39 -2.60
N LEU A 74 -5.39 -9.17 -2.12
CA LEU A 74 -4.75 -8.10 -2.88
C LEU A 74 -3.47 -7.67 -2.14
N PRO A 75 -2.28 -7.92 -2.70
CA PRO A 75 -1.03 -7.62 -2.03
C PRO A 75 -0.81 -6.11 -1.92
N GLN A 76 -0.20 -5.70 -0.82
CA GLN A 76 0.31 -4.36 -0.55
C GLN A 76 1.58 -4.44 0.29
N LEU A 77 2.52 -3.51 0.12
CA LEU A 77 3.64 -3.35 1.03
C LEU A 77 3.23 -2.42 2.18
N VAL A 78 3.58 -2.80 3.40
CA VAL A 78 3.18 -2.11 4.62
C VAL A 78 4.37 -1.91 5.52
N PHE A 79 4.55 -0.66 5.96
CA PHE A 79 5.52 -0.25 6.97
C PHE A 79 4.79 -0.16 8.32
N ARG A 80 5.35 -0.82 9.34
CA ARG A 80 4.76 -0.91 10.68
C ARG A 80 5.75 -0.53 11.77
N LYS A 81 5.21 0.01 12.86
CA LYS A 81 5.88 0.08 14.18
C LYS A 81 5.16 -0.90 15.11
N GLY A 82 5.79 -2.02 15.46
CA GLY A 82 5.10 -3.12 16.13
C GLY A 82 3.89 -3.61 15.31
N SER A 83 2.69 -3.54 15.88
CA SER A 83 1.43 -3.88 15.18
C SER A 83 0.80 -2.69 14.42
N GLU A 84 1.26 -1.47 14.68
CA GLU A 84 0.66 -0.25 14.12
C GLU A 84 1.11 -0.03 12.68
N LYS A 85 0.16 0.10 11.75
CA LYS A 85 0.47 0.51 10.37
C LYS A 85 0.85 1.99 10.36
N LYS A 86 1.99 2.31 9.76
CA LYS A 86 2.50 3.68 9.59
C LYS A 86 2.46 4.15 8.15
N PHE A 87 2.57 3.23 7.20
CA PHE A 87 2.39 3.49 5.77
C PHE A 87 1.92 2.23 5.06
N ARG A 88 1.19 2.41 3.96
CA ARG A 88 0.91 1.35 2.99
C ARG A 88 1.07 1.87 1.57
N THR A 89 1.61 1.04 0.68
CA THR A 89 1.78 1.37 -0.75
C THR A 89 0.45 1.39 -1.51
N GLY A 90 -0.64 0.91 -0.91
CA GLY A 90 -1.92 0.71 -1.59
C GLY A 90 -2.02 -0.65 -2.27
N LEU A 91 -3.23 -1.01 -2.68
CA LEU A 91 -3.54 -2.34 -3.18
C LEU A 91 -3.03 -2.53 -4.61
N ARG A 92 -2.55 -3.72 -4.94
CA ARG A 92 -2.21 -4.05 -6.32
C ARG A 92 -3.48 -4.18 -7.16
N ASN A 93 -3.61 -3.35 -8.18
CA ASN A 93 -4.79 -3.30 -9.06
C ASN A 93 -4.61 -4.05 -10.38
N GLY A 94 -3.80 -5.11 -10.38
CA GLY A 94 -3.47 -5.89 -11.58
C GLY A 94 -2.34 -5.31 -12.43
N GLN A 95 -2.13 -3.99 -12.41
CA GLN A 95 -1.03 -3.33 -13.12
C GLN A 95 0.05 -2.84 -12.15
N GLN A 96 -0.32 -2.01 -11.18
CA GLN A 96 0.58 -1.38 -10.22
C GLN A 96 -0.05 -1.34 -8.82
N PHE A 97 0.65 -0.78 -7.84
CA PHE A 97 0.03 -0.47 -6.55
C PHE A 97 -0.74 0.85 -6.65
N SER A 98 -1.94 0.90 -6.07
CA SER A 98 -2.81 2.07 -6.16
C SER A 98 -2.22 3.34 -5.52
N GLY A 99 -1.30 3.20 -4.57
CA GLY A 99 -0.64 4.31 -3.89
C GLY A 99 0.78 4.58 -4.39
N ALA A 100 1.25 3.86 -5.41
CA ALA A 100 2.50 4.14 -6.08
C ALA A 100 2.18 4.70 -7.47
N VAL A 101 2.50 5.97 -7.69
CA VAL A 101 2.64 6.46 -9.07
C VAL A 101 3.86 5.75 -9.65
N THR A 102 3.69 5.07 -10.78
CA THR A 102 4.80 4.43 -11.49
C THR A 102 5.72 5.52 -12.03
N ILE A 103 6.60 6.04 -11.17
CA ILE A 103 7.66 6.93 -11.59
C ILE A 103 8.62 6.06 -12.38
N ILE A 104 8.76 6.36 -13.68
CA ILE A 104 9.83 5.81 -14.51
C ILE A 104 11.14 6.16 -13.80
N ASN A 105 11.76 5.15 -13.18
CA ASN A 105 12.97 5.36 -12.42
C ASN A 105 14.16 5.04 -13.33
N PRO A 106 15.03 6.02 -13.65
CA PRO A 106 16.18 5.76 -14.52
C PRO A 106 17.24 4.87 -13.85
N VAL A 107 17.20 4.71 -12.52
CA VAL A 107 18.22 4.02 -11.72
C VAL A 107 17.95 2.52 -11.61
N PHE A 108 16.68 2.12 -11.48
CA PHE A 108 16.32 0.71 -11.34
C PHE A 108 14.94 0.41 -11.91
N LYS A 109 14.76 -0.84 -12.34
CA LYS A 109 13.49 -1.42 -12.77
C LYS A 109 12.90 -2.25 -11.62
N PRO A 110 11.84 -1.79 -10.95
CA PRO A 110 11.15 -2.62 -9.97
C PRO A 110 10.40 -3.76 -10.66
N SER A 111 10.47 -4.96 -10.08
CA SER A 111 9.69 -6.12 -10.49
C SER A 111 8.96 -6.69 -9.29
N ILE A 112 7.64 -6.82 -9.40
CA ILE A 112 6.81 -7.42 -8.37
C ILE A 112 6.13 -8.64 -8.98
N VAL A 113 6.50 -9.82 -8.49
CA VAL A 113 5.87 -11.08 -8.88
C VAL A 113 4.75 -11.38 -7.90
N TYR A 114 3.57 -11.68 -8.43
CA TYR A 114 2.41 -12.14 -7.67
C TYR A 114 1.71 -13.24 -8.45
N ASN A 115 1.85 -14.47 -7.98
CA ASN A 115 1.17 -15.65 -8.50
C ASN A 115 0.69 -16.53 -7.33
N LYS A 116 0.22 -17.74 -7.62
CA LYS A 116 -0.38 -18.64 -6.62
C LYS A 116 0.63 -19.11 -5.57
N ASP A 117 1.90 -19.15 -5.92
CA ASP A 117 2.99 -19.73 -5.13
C ASP A 117 3.93 -18.65 -4.58
N GLU A 118 4.02 -17.49 -5.26
CA GLU A 118 5.05 -16.49 -5.04
C GLU A 118 4.49 -15.07 -4.95
N LEU A 119 4.85 -14.35 -3.89
CA LEU A 119 4.71 -12.90 -3.80
C LEU A 119 6.06 -12.31 -3.37
N TYR A 120 6.72 -11.57 -4.25
CA TYR A 120 7.95 -10.87 -3.91
C TYR A 120 8.14 -9.58 -4.71
N TYR A 121 8.91 -8.68 -4.12
CA TYR A 121 9.45 -7.49 -4.75
C TYR A 121 10.95 -7.67 -4.92
N MET A 122 11.42 -7.38 -6.13
CA MET A 122 12.83 -7.27 -6.46
C MET A 122 13.02 -6.03 -7.34
N TYR A 123 14.27 -5.68 -7.58
CA TYR A 123 14.62 -4.65 -8.54
C TYR A 123 15.90 -5.04 -9.25
N GLU A 124 16.03 -4.56 -10.49
CA GLU A 124 17.24 -4.67 -11.28
C GLU A 124 17.75 -3.25 -11.52
N ALA A 125 19.05 -3.01 -11.30
CA ALA A 125 19.64 -1.73 -11.68
C ALA A 125 19.60 -1.56 -13.21
N THR A 126 19.43 -0.33 -13.68
CA THR A 126 19.38 -0.07 -15.14
C THR A 126 20.74 -0.23 -15.81
N ASP A 127 21.82 -0.04 -15.05
CA ASP A 127 23.21 -0.24 -15.45
C ASP A 127 23.95 -1.03 -14.34
N ASN A 128 24.92 -1.86 -14.73
CA ASN A 128 25.72 -2.65 -13.81
C ASN A 128 26.66 -1.81 -12.93
N SER A 129 26.95 -0.55 -13.29
CA SER A 129 27.73 0.36 -12.43
C SER A 129 26.92 0.89 -11.24
N ILE A 130 25.58 0.87 -11.35
CA ILE A 130 24.68 1.43 -10.34
C ILE A 130 24.54 0.44 -9.19
N VAL A 131 24.95 0.86 -7.99
CA VAL A 131 24.71 0.12 -6.76
C VAL A 131 23.65 0.83 -5.92
N THR A 132 22.50 0.19 -5.73
CA THR A 132 21.40 0.74 -4.92
C THR A 132 20.83 -0.31 -3.98
N LYS A 133 20.36 0.14 -2.80
CA LYS A 133 19.75 -0.72 -1.78
C LYS A 133 18.56 -0.04 -1.09
N VAL A 134 17.64 -0.83 -0.57
CA VAL A 134 16.55 -0.41 0.32
C VAL A 134 16.91 -0.75 1.75
N THR A 135 16.82 0.23 2.64
CA THR A 135 17.06 0.04 4.06
C THR A 135 15.88 0.56 4.88
N LEU A 136 15.73 0.03 6.09
CA LEU A 136 14.77 0.53 7.07
C LEU A 136 15.55 1.10 8.24
N THR A 137 15.48 2.42 8.40
CA THR A 137 16.21 3.16 9.42
C THR A 137 15.62 2.93 10.81
N GLU A 138 16.44 3.10 11.86
CA GLU A 138 16.00 3.05 13.26
C GLU A 138 14.99 4.13 13.63
N SER A 139 14.93 5.24 12.87
CA SER A 139 13.94 6.30 13.02
C SER A 139 12.60 5.99 12.37
N GLY A 140 12.46 4.87 11.67
CA GLY A 140 11.20 4.48 11.04
C GLY A 140 10.97 5.12 9.67
N LEU A 141 12.01 5.12 8.81
CA LEU A 141 11.90 5.48 7.39
C LEU A 141 12.44 4.34 6.53
N VAL A 142 11.68 3.95 5.51
CA VAL A 142 12.21 3.11 4.43
C VAL A 142 12.93 4.03 3.46
N GLN A 143 14.22 3.79 3.22
CA GLN A 143 15.03 4.61 2.33
C GLN A 143 15.59 3.79 1.20
N ARG A 144 15.51 4.30 -0.03
CA ARG A 144 16.35 3.80 -1.10
C ARG A 144 17.63 4.62 -1.16
N LEU A 145 18.75 3.94 -1.07
CA LEU A 145 20.09 4.51 -1.11
C LEU A 145 20.74 4.22 -2.46
N LEU A 146 21.53 5.16 -2.95
CA LEU A 146 22.37 5.05 -4.13
C LEU A 146 23.82 5.25 -3.72
N LEU A 147 24.73 4.40 -4.19
CA LEU A 147 26.16 4.58 -3.96
C LEU A 147 26.71 5.65 -4.89
N ASN A 148 27.29 6.71 -4.34
CA ASN A 148 27.87 7.78 -5.14
C ASN A 148 29.22 7.35 -5.71
N GLU A 149 29.34 7.40 -7.04
CA GLU A 149 30.60 7.15 -7.74
C GLU A 149 31.66 8.16 -7.28
N GLY A 150 32.85 7.67 -6.91
CA GLY A 150 33.98 8.49 -6.47
C GLY A 150 34.14 8.64 -4.95
N SER A 151 33.06 8.89 -4.19
CA SER A 151 33.15 9.01 -2.72
C SER A 151 32.96 7.68 -1.98
N GLY A 152 32.23 6.73 -2.57
CA GLY A 152 31.86 5.48 -1.90
C GLY A 152 30.84 5.67 -0.77
N GLU A 153 30.21 6.86 -0.69
CA GLU A 153 29.17 7.18 0.29
C GLU A 153 27.78 6.86 -0.25
N TRP A 154 26.85 6.53 0.66
CA TRP A 154 25.45 6.28 0.32
C TRP A 154 24.66 7.58 0.34
N GLY A 155 24.13 8.00 -0.81
CA GLY A 155 23.16 9.07 -0.93
C GLY A 155 21.73 8.55 -0.78
N VAL A 156 20.84 9.33 -0.17
CA VAL A 156 19.40 9.00 -0.09
C VAL A 156 18.73 9.42 -1.39
N MET A 157 18.18 8.46 -2.13
CA MET A 157 17.44 8.71 -3.36
C MET A 157 15.99 9.14 -3.05
N TYR A 158 15.30 8.38 -2.21
CA TYR A 158 13.98 8.72 -1.68
C TYR A 158 13.73 8.04 -0.35
N SER A 159 12.76 8.56 0.40
CA SER A 159 12.28 7.99 1.66
C SER A 159 10.77 7.72 1.58
N ILE A 160 10.31 6.74 2.34
CA ILE A 160 8.89 6.43 2.58
C ILE A 160 8.66 6.46 4.09
N PRO A 161 7.63 7.17 4.58
CA PRO A 161 6.71 8.06 3.85
C PRO A 161 7.42 9.20 3.09
N ASN A 162 6.95 9.57 1.90
CA ASN A 162 7.57 10.62 1.09
C ASN A 162 7.01 12.02 1.43
N ASP A 163 5.72 12.06 1.78
CA ASP A 163 5.04 13.27 2.23
C ASP A 163 3.94 12.95 3.25
N LEU A 164 3.28 13.97 3.79
CA LEU A 164 2.28 13.81 4.85
C LEU A 164 1.08 12.93 4.45
N CYS A 165 0.73 12.83 3.16
CA CYS A 165 -0.37 11.97 2.71
C CYS A 165 0.01 10.49 2.58
N ASP A 166 1.28 10.15 2.73
CA ASP A 166 1.73 8.76 2.84
C ASP A 166 1.56 8.20 4.25
N ASP A 167 1.48 9.07 5.26
CA ASP A 167 1.22 8.65 6.64
C ASP A 167 -0.15 7.95 6.73
N TYR A 168 -0.13 6.75 7.30
CA TYR A 168 -1.32 5.91 7.38
C TYR A 168 -2.44 6.62 8.16
N ALA A 169 -3.60 6.73 7.52
CA ALA A 169 -4.81 7.33 8.07
C ALA A 169 -4.65 8.82 8.45
N GLN A 170 -3.79 9.57 7.74
CA GLN A 170 -3.54 10.99 7.98
C GLN A 170 -4.80 11.85 8.12
N CYS A 171 -5.83 11.58 7.30
CA CYS A 171 -7.09 12.35 7.30
C CYS A 171 -8.24 11.68 8.09
N GLY A 172 -7.94 10.62 8.84
CA GLY A 172 -8.92 9.85 9.59
C GLY A 172 -9.91 9.08 8.69
N ALA A 173 -10.95 8.53 9.32
CA ALA A 173 -12.02 7.80 8.64
C ALA A 173 -12.82 8.69 7.69
N ASN A 174 -13.15 8.21 6.50
CA ASN A 174 -13.93 8.89 5.46
C ASN A 174 -13.36 10.27 5.04
N GLY A 175 -12.08 10.52 5.33
CA GLY A 175 -11.32 11.67 4.83
C GLY A 175 -10.45 11.26 3.65
N ILE A 176 -10.09 12.24 2.83
CA ILE A 176 -9.18 12.09 1.69
C ILE A 176 -8.02 13.08 1.81
N CYS A 177 -6.80 12.58 1.61
CA CYS A 177 -5.59 13.41 1.62
C CYS A 177 -5.23 13.88 0.20
N LYS A 178 -4.96 15.17 0.06
CA LYS A 178 -4.60 15.86 -1.18
C LYS A 178 -3.39 16.75 -0.91
N ILE A 179 -2.21 16.27 -1.29
CA ILE A 179 -0.95 16.94 -0.95
C ILE A 179 -0.84 18.36 -1.54
N SER A 180 -1.49 18.59 -2.68
CA SER A 180 -1.59 19.86 -3.39
C SER A 180 -2.54 20.88 -2.76
N LYS A 181 -3.39 20.47 -1.79
CA LYS A 181 -4.32 21.37 -1.10
C LYS A 181 -3.81 21.83 0.27
N ARG A 182 -4.41 22.93 0.75
CA ARG A 182 -4.23 23.49 2.09
C ARG A 182 -5.62 23.88 2.63
N PRO A 183 -6.17 23.18 3.65
CA PRO A 183 -5.61 22.01 4.34
C PRO A 183 -5.46 20.79 3.42
N ILE A 184 -4.54 19.87 3.78
CA ILE A 184 -4.28 18.64 2.99
C ILE A 184 -5.41 17.61 3.12
N CYS A 185 -6.23 17.69 4.16
CA CYS A 185 -7.34 16.78 4.39
C CYS A 185 -8.67 17.47 4.12
N GLU A 186 -9.53 16.77 3.38
CA GLU A 186 -10.93 17.12 3.22
C GLU A 186 -11.81 15.88 3.48
N CYS A 187 -13.05 16.08 3.88
CA CYS A 187 -14.01 14.99 3.92
C CYS A 187 -14.37 14.55 2.50
N LEU A 188 -14.65 13.26 2.31
CA LEU A 188 -15.23 12.77 1.08
C LEU A 188 -16.54 13.54 0.77
N LYS A 189 -16.85 13.72 -0.51
CA LYS A 189 -18.10 14.40 -0.89
C LYS A 189 -19.31 13.61 -0.32
N GLY A 190 -20.23 14.32 0.32
CA GLY A 190 -21.34 13.72 1.08
C GLY A 190 -21.05 13.52 2.58
N PHE A 191 -19.82 13.82 3.03
CA PHE A 191 -19.40 13.71 4.42
C PHE A 191 -19.05 15.07 5.04
N VAL A 192 -19.10 15.13 6.37
CA VAL A 192 -18.76 16.29 7.19
C VAL A 192 -17.87 15.87 8.37
N PRO A 193 -17.05 16.76 8.93
CA PRO A 193 -16.23 16.44 10.11
C PRO A 193 -17.06 15.92 11.28
N LYS A 194 -16.60 14.85 11.96
CA LYS A 194 -17.24 14.39 13.21
C LYS A 194 -17.11 15.45 14.32
N HIS A 195 -15.97 16.14 14.34
CA HIS A 195 -15.64 17.18 15.31
C HIS A 195 -15.10 18.42 14.59
N GLN A 196 -15.99 19.38 14.29
CA GLN A 196 -15.66 20.59 13.53
C GLN A 196 -14.50 21.39 14.15
N LYS A 197 -14.48 21.54 15.48
CA LYS A 197 -13.44 22.29 16.21
C LYS A 197 -12.05 21.66 16.08
N GLU A 198 -11.95 20.33 15.99
CA GLU A 198 -10.67 19.65 15.78
C GLU A 198 -10.14 19.93 14.37
N TRP A 199 -11.03 19.86 13.38
CA TRP A 199 -10.70 20.13 11.98
C TRP A 199 -10.26 21.58 11.73
N GLU A 200 -10.85 22.54 12.45
CA GLU A 200 -10.46 23.97 12.40
C GLU A 200 -9.02 24.21 12.88
N VAL A 201 -8.51 23.37 13.78
CA VAL A 201 -7.12 23.40 14.26
C VAL A 201 -6.24 22.33 13.59
N LEU A 202 -6.65 21.84 12.41
CA LEU A 202 -5.91 20.86 11.59
C LEU A 202 -5.70 19.50 12.27
N ASN A 203 -6.55 19.15 13.23
CA ASN A 203 -6.61 17.80 13.81
C ASN A 203 -7.73 17.01 13.11
N TRP A 204 -7.33 16.08 12.23
CA TRP A 204 -8.25 15.26 11.43
C TRP A 204 -8.49 13.86 12.00
N THR A 205 -7.95 13.55 13.19
CA THR A 205 -7.97 12.19 13.76
C THR A 205 -9.39 11.65 13.98
N GLY A 206 -10.36 12.52 14.31
CA GLY A 206 -11.77 12.15 14.41
C GLY A 206 -12.43 11.76 13.08
N GLY A 207 -11.81 12.10 11.94
CA GLY A 207 -12.33 11.83 10.60
C GLY A 207 -13.66 12.51 10.31
N CYS A 208 -14.42 11.90 9.40
CA CYS A 208 -15.67 12.39 8.87
C CYS A 208 -16.80 11.37 9.04
N MET A 209 -18.03 11.87 9.11
CA MET A 209 -19.26 11.09 9.08
C MET A 209 -20.13 11.54 7.91
N ARG A 210 -21.03 10.66 7.46
CA ARG A 210 -21.98 11.02 6.43
C ARG A 210 -22.83 12.20 6.88
N ARG A 211 -23.07 13.14 5.96
CA ARG A 211 -23.99 14.26 6.19
C ARG A 211 -25.42 13.77 6.33
N LEU A 212 -25.80 12.81 5.49
CA LEU A 212 -27.12 12.17 5.50
C LEU A 212 -26.97 10.66 5.72
N PRO A 213 -27.80 10.04 6.56
CA PRO A 213 -27.78 8.60 6.76
C PRO A 213 -28.20 7.87 5.48
N LEU A 214 -27.60 6.71 5.24
CA LEU A 214 -28.08 5.77 4.23
C LEU A 214 -29.36 5.10 4.75
N THR A 215 -30.38 5.04 3.92
CA THR A 215 -31.69 4.44 4.26
C THR A 215 -31.83 3.02 3.71
N CYS A 216 -30.90 2.60 2.84
CA CYS A 216 -30.97 1.37 2.05
C CYS A 216 -32.29 1.23 1.27
N GLN A 217 -32.89 2.35 0.88
CA GLN A 217 -34.11 2.41 0.07
C GLN A 217 -33.79 2.75 -1.38
N LYS A 218 -34.81 2.71 -2.24
CA LYS A 218 -34.69 3.13 -3.64
C LYS A 218 -34.26 4.59 -3.72
N GLY A 219 -33.22 4.87 -4.51
CA GLY A 219 -32.69 6.21 -4.76
C GLY A 219 -31.23 6.41 -4.35
N GLU A 220 -30.67 5.53 -3.52
CA GLU A 220 -29.22 5.53 -3.29
C GLU A 220 -28.45 5.19 -4.57
N GLY A 221 -27.22 5.70 -4.64
CA GLY A 221 -26.32 5.45 -5.76
C GLY A 221 -24.88 5.62 -5.32
N PHE A 222 -24.00 5.91 -6.27
CA PHE A 222 -22.57 5.99 -5.99
C PHE A 222 -21.92 7.21 -6.61
N LEU A 223 -21.03 7.82 -5.83
CA LEU A 223 -20.13 8.85 -6.30
C LEU A 223 -18.81 8.21 -6.75
N LYS A 224 -18.47 8.41 -8.02
CA LYS A 224 -17.19 7.96 -8.58
C LYS A 224 -16.07 8.93 -8.16
N LEU A 225 -15.03 8.38 -7.57
CA LEU A 225 -13.81 9.07 -7.19
C LEU A 225 -12.62 8.41 -7.90
N GLU A 226 -11.94 9.16 -8.76
CA GLU A 226 -10.86 8.68 -9.64
C GLU A 226 -9.49 9.16 -9.17
N GLY A 227 -8.43 8.47 -9.58
CA GLY A 227 -7.06 8.91 -9.30
C GLY A 227 -6.69 8.79 -7.83
N VAL A 228 -7.23 7.78 -7.13
CA VAL A 228 -7.03 7.61 -5.69
C VAL A 228 -6.34 6.31 -5.32
N LYS A 229 -5.56 6.38 -4.23
CA LYS A 229 -5.16 5.23 -3.44
C LYS A 229 -6.41 4.61 -2.81
N SER A 230 -6.75 3.39 -3.20
CA SER A 230 -7.91 2.66 -2.65
C SER A 230 -7.84 2.56 -1.12
N PRO A 231 -8.98 2.58 -0.41
CA PRO A 231 -9.01 2.42 1.05
C PRO A 231 -8.34 1.12 1.55
N ASP A 232 -7.90 1.10 2.80
CA ASP A 232 -7.34 -0.11 3.43
C ASP A 232 -8.39 -1.24 3.54
N LEU A 233 -7.92 -2.49 3.61
CA LEU A 233 -8.73 -3.70 3.68
C LEU A 233 -9.08 -4.06 5.13
N VAL A 234 -9.79 -3.16 5.83
CA VAL A 234 -10.18 -3.38 7.24
C VAL A 234 -11.43 -4.25 7.34
N GLN A 235 -12.49 -3.87 6.62
CA GLN A 235 -13.71 -4.67 6.48
C GLN A 235 -14.08 -4.67 5.00
N PHE A 236 -13.92 -5.82 4.34
CA PHE A 236 -14.04 -5.90 2.89
C PHE A 236 -14.52 -7.27 2.43
N TRP A 237 -14.95 -7.34 1.17
CA TRP A 237 -15.22 -8.57 0.45
C TRP A 237 -14.64 -8.48 -0.95
N LEU A 238 -14.00 -9.57 -1.40
CA LEU A 238 -13.31 -9.64 -2.68
C LEU A 238 -13.84 -10.80 -3.52
N ASN A 239 -14.21 -10.52 -4.76
CA ASN A 239 -14.51 -11.53 -5.78
C ASN A 239 -13.93 -11.13 -7.13
N THR A 240 -12.94 -11.87 -7.61
CA THR A 240 -12.18 -11.52 -8.82
C THR A 240 -12.91 -11.82 -10.14
N SER A 241 -14.05 -12.53 -10.10
CA SER A 241 -14.74 -13.02 -11.30
C SER A 241 -15.93 -12.15 -11.74
N THR A 242 -16.30 -11.17 -10.91
CA THR A 242 -17.50 -10.35 -11.09
C THR A 242 -17.22 -9.11 -11.94
N SER A 243 -18.21 -8.63 -12.70
CA SER A 243 -18.11 -7.36 -13.42
C SER A 243 -18.39 -6.16 -12.50
N LEU A 244 -17.92 -4.97 -12.88
CA LEU A 244 -18.17 -3.75 -12.11
C LEU A 244 -19.67 -3.44 -11.91
N LYS A 245 -20.51 -3.74 -12.92
CA LYS A 245 -21.97 -3.52 -12.85
C LYS A 245 -22.65 -4.49 -11.88
N GLU A 246 -22.22 -5.74 -11.87
CA GLU A 246 -22.70 -6.71 -10.89
C GLU A 246 -22.24 -6.32 -9.48
N CYS A 247 -21.00 -5.83 -9.35
CA CYS A 247 -20.48 -5.32 -8.06
C CYS A 247 -21.33 -4.17 -7.51
N GLU A 248 -21.75 -3.24 -8.36
CA GLU A 248 -22.68 -2.17 -8.01
C GLU A 248 -24.02 -2.72 -7.49
N SER A 249 -24.59 -3.69 -8.22
CA SER A 249 -25.86 -4.34 -7.84
C SER A 249 -25.76 -5.08 -6.50
N GLU A 250 -24.67 -5.82 -6.28
CA GLU A 250 -24.41 -6.54 -5.02
C GLU A 250 -24.21 -5.56 -3.85
N CYS A 251 -23.48 -4.46 -4.07
CA CYS A 251 -23.30 -3.43 -3.06
C CYS A 251 -24.64 -2.76 -2.70
N LEU A 252 -25.50 -2.44 -3.67
CA LEU A 252 -26.81 -1.87 -3.40
C LEU A 252 -27.71 -2.80 -2.59
N LYS A 253 -27.70 -4.11 -2.89
CA LYS A 253 -28.47 -5.13 -2.14
C LYS A 253 -27.98 -5.27 -0.70
N ASN A 254 -26.70 -5.05 -0.45
CA ASN A 254 -26.11 -5.14 0.89
C ASN A 254 -26.09 -3.77 1.56
N CYS A 255 -27.02 -3.52 2.49
CA CYS A 255 -27.14 -2.24 3.21
C CYS A 255 -25.90 -1.83 4.01
N SER A 256 -24.98 -2.75 4.30
CA SER A 256 -23.72 -2.44 5.00
C SER A 256 -22.60 -2.01 4.05
N CYS A 257 -22.76 -2.20 2.73
CA CYS A 257 -21.75 -1.82 1.75
C CYS A 257 -21.64 -0.30 1.65
N THR A 258 -20.42 0.23 1.84
CA THR A 258 -20.14 1.67 1.84
C THR A 258 -19.41 2.15 0.59
N ALA A 259 -18.65 1.27 -0.07
CA ALA A 259 -18.03 1.56 -1.36
C ALA A 259 -17.71 0.28 -2.12
N TYR A 260 -17.48 0.39 -3.42
CA TYR A 260 -16.92 -0.69 -4.23
C TYR A 260 -15.92 -0.19 -5.29
N ALA A 261 -15.14 -1.12 -5.85
CA ALA A 261 -14.23 -0.87 -6.97
C ALA A 261 -13.96 -2.16 -7.75
N ASN A 262 -13.38 -2.03 -8.95
CA ASN A 262 -12.69 -3.16 -9.58
C ASN A 262 -11.45 -3.53 -8.76
N SER A 263 -11.19 -4.83 -8.60
CA SER A 263 -9.97 -5.33 -7.96
C SER A 263 -8.78 -5.36 -8.92
N ASP A 264 -9.05 -5.47 -10.22
CA ASP A 264 -8.07 -5.41 -11.31
C ASP A 264 -8.55 -4.39 -12.33
N ILE A 265 -7.72 -3.41 -12.71
CA ILE A 265 -8.11 -2.36 -13.67
C ILE A 265 -7.79 -2.73 -15.12
N ARG A 266 -7.04 -3.80 -15.36
CA ARG A 266 -6.67 -4.23 -16.72
C ARG A 266 -7.90 -4.65 -17.52
N ASN A 267 -7.80 -4.58 -18.84
CA ASN A 267 -8.84 -5.07 -19.77
C ASN A 267 -10.26 -4.52 -19.47
N ARG A 268 -10.36 -3.20 -19.24
CA ARG A 268 -11.61 -2.48 -18.86
C ARG A 268 -12.10 -2.73 -17.42
N GLY A 269 -11.30 -3.43 -16.63
CA GLY A 269 -11.49 -3.68 -15.23
C GLY A 269 -12.37 -4.90 -14.93
N THR A 270 -11.92 -5.70 -13.98
CA THR A 270 -12.59 -6.92 -13.52
C THR A 270 -12.50 -7.08 -12.00
N GLY A 271 -13.38 -7.94 -11.50
CA GLY A 271 -13.52 -8.23 -10.09
C GLY A 271 -14.27 -7.16 -9.33
N CYS A 272 -14.63 -7.50 -8.10
CA CYS A 272 -15.44 -6.73 -7.20
C CYS A 272 -14.75 -6.69 -5.85
N LEU A 273 -14.32 -5.50 -5.45
CA LEU A 273 -13.85 -5.21 -4.11
C LEU A 273 -14.88 -4.30 -3.45
N MET A 274 -15.55 -4.80 -2.41
CA MET A 274 -16.49 -4.03 -1.60
C MET A 274 -15.89 -3.72 -0.24
N TRP A 275 -16.16 -2.52 0.27
CA TRP A 275 -15.83 -2.12 1.63
C TRP A 275 -17.10 -2.01 2.48
N PHE A 276 -16.93 -2.26 3.77
CA PHE A 276 -17.94 -2.10 4.80
C PHE A 276 -17.43 -1.14 5.87
N GLY A 277 -18.33 -0.32 6.44
CA GLY A 277 -17.95 0.67 7.45
C GLY A 277 -17.09 1.83 6.91
N ASP A 278 -16.23 2.37 7.77
CA ASP A 278 -15.42 3.55 7.51
C ASP A 278 -14.31 3.27 6.47
N LEU A 279 -14.18 4.16 5.49
CA LEU A 279 -13.12 4.11 4.48
C LEU A 279 -11.87 4.81 5.01
N ILE A 280 -10.73 4.12 5.06
CA ILE A 280 -9.52 4.62 5.75
C ILE A 280 -8.34 4.73 4.78
N ASP A 281 -7.53 5.77 5.00
CA ASP A 281 -6.24 6.02 4.34
C ASP A 281 -6.35 6.33 2.83
N ILE A 282 -7.38 7.07 2.42
CA ILE A 282 -7.55 7.47 1.02
C ILE A 282 -6.66 8.67 0.70
N ARG A 283 -5.98 8.60 -0.45
CA ARG A 283 -5.14 9.68 -0.98
C ARG A 283 -5.52 9.94 -2.44
N GLU A 284 -5.62 11.21 -2.82
CA GLU A 284 -5.74 11.63 -4.23
C GLU A 284 -4.36 11.94 -4.80
N PHE A 285 -4.13 11.54 -6.05
CA PHE A 285 -2.95 11.91 -6.83
C PHE A 285 -3.30 12.99 -7.84
N ASP A 286 -2.41 13.95 -8.04
CA ASP A 286 -2.61 15.04 -9.01
C ASP A 286 -2.65 14.51 -10.45
N GLU A 287 -1.83 13.50 -10.76
CA GLU A 287 -1.95 12.73 -12.00
C GLU A 287 -3.07 11.70 -11.86
N LYS A 288 -4.13 11.87 -12.65
CA LYS A 288 -5.29 10.98 -12.62
C LYS A 288 -4.91 9.58 -13.09
N GLY A 289 -4.67 8.68 -12.14
CA GLY A 289 -4.59 7.25 -12.37
C GLY A 289 -5.94 6.64 -12.75
N GLU A 290 -5.92 5.46 -13.36
CA GLU A 290 -7.12 4.74 -13.80
C GLU A 290 -7.93 4.10 -12.66
N GLN A 291 -7.36 4.04 -11.44
CA GLN A 291 -8.06 3.49 -10.28
C GLN A 291 -9.20 4.42 -9.86
N ALA A 292 -10.41 3.85 -9.82
CA ALA A 292 -11.59 4.51 -9.28
C ALA A 292 -12.18 3.72 -8.11
N ILE A 293 -12.78 4.44 -7.17
CA ILE A 293 -13.65 3.90 -6.13
C ILE A 293 -15.03 4.54 -6.24
N TYR A 294 -16.06 3.77 -5.94
CA TYR A 294 -17.46 4.16 -6.02
C TYR A 294 -18.03 4.18 -4.61
N ILE A 295 -18.24 5.37 -4.06
CA ILE A 295 -18.67 5.56 -2.66
C ILE A 295 -20.19 5.69 -2.65
N ARG A 296 -20.86 4.85 -1.86
CA ARG A 296 -22.33 4.86 -1.77
C ARG A 296 -22.80 6.17 -1.18
N GLU A 297 -23.84 6.77 -1.72
CA GLU A 297 -24.41 8.04 -1.24
C GLU A 297 -25.94 8.05 -1.33
N ALA A 298 -26.56 8.93 -0.54
CA ALA A 298 -28.00 9.18 -0.60
C ALA A 298 -28.36 9.90 -1.92
N ALA A 299 -29.58 9.68 -2.42
CA ALA A 299 -30.09 10.28 -3.67
C ALA A 299 -29.82 11.79 -3.79
N SER A 300 -30.16 12.52 -2.72
CA SER A 300 -30.01 13.97 -2.64
C SER A 300 -28.55 14.46 -2.73
N GLU A 301 -27.56 13.64 -2.36
CA GLU A 301 -26.14 13.96 -2.50
C GLU A 301 -25.65 13.82 -3.95
N LEU A 302 -26.38 13.03 -4.75
CA LEU A 302 -26.10 12.77 -6.16
C LEU A 302 -26.79 13.76 -7.09
N GLY A 303 -27.64 14.65 -6.56
CA GLY A 303 -28.47 15.56 -7.35
C GLY A 303 -29.58 14.85 -8.13
N MET A 304 -30.04 13.70 -7.60
CA MET A 304 -31.14 12.88 -8.13
C MET A 304 -32.42 13.07 -7.34
#